data_AF-A0A5J4YT44-F1
#
_entry.id   AF-A0A5J4YT44-F1
#
_cell.length_a   1.000
_cell.length_b   1.000
_cell.length_c   1.000
_cell.angle_alpha   90.00
_cell.angle_beta   90.00
_cell.angle_gamma   90.00
#
_symmetry.space_group_name_H-M   'P 1'
#
loop_
_entity.id
_entity.type
_entity.pdbx_description
1 polymer ?
#
loop_
_entity_poly.entity_id
_entity_poly.type
_entity_poly.pdbx_seq_one_letter_code
_entity_poly.pdbx_strand_id
1 'polypeptide(L)'
;MDKAEEAVVDNSEDGTAASARTPVKKTLQYRRKQLSWADLSETEKEVVISCGQNAALRGMFGLTAGLTGLLAALAVRGKPVSQYSLKTRFMAVALFTFGGTYIGAISSMPQCARTLAALPDSMLGTSITVAIGEWNTTKMREAYSKQKALVQDRETQIALNEAARKQQIEADAQSWVPDAPREK
;
A
#
# COMPACT_ATOMS: atom_id res chain seq x y z
N MET A 1 12.60 -49.47 30.23
CA MET A 1 13.60 -49.88 29.20
C MET A 1 13.09 -49.34 27.89
N ASP A 2 13.34 -48.05 27.77
CA ASP A 2 12.87 -47.11 26.76
C ASP A 2 13.68 -47.31 25.48
N LYS A 3 13.00 -47.51 24.36
CA LYS A 3 13.62 -47.59 23.04
C LYS A 3 13.13 -46.40 22.23
N ALA A 4 13.96 -45.36 22.21
CA ALA A 4 13.75 -44.17 21.41
C ALA A 4 13.96 -44.50 19.92
N GLU A 5 12.98 -44.13 19.11
CA GLU A 5 12.99 -44.22 17.66
C GLU A 5 13.51 -42.88 17.12
N GLU A 6 14.76 -42.85 16.66
CA GLU A 6 15.32 -41.74 15.89
C GLU A 6 14.90 -41.88 14.43
N ALA A 7 14.02 -40.99 13.96
CA ALA A 7 13.71 -40.82 12.55
C ALA A 7 14.78 -39.91 11.90
N VAL A 8 15.68 -40.53 11.14
CA VAL A 8 16.60 -39.84 10.23
C VAL A 8 15.81 -39.42 8.99
N VAL A 9 15.63 -38.12 8.80
CA VAL A 9 15.06 -37.53 7.57
C VAL A 9 16.19 -37.33 6.57
N ASP A 10 16.20 -38.18 5.55
CA ASP A 10 17.10 -38.11 4.40
C ASP A 10 16.52 -37.13 3.36
N ASN A 11 17.17 -35.98 3.17
CA ASN A 11 16.82 -34.98 2.16
C ASN A 11 17.52 -35.30 0.84
N SER A 12 16.90 -36.15 0.02
CA SER A 12 17.23 -36.26 -1.40
C SER A 12 16.37 -35.28 -2.22
N GLU A 13 16.92 -34.08 -2.46
CA GLU A 13 16.44 -33.18 -3.51
C GLU A 13 17.20 -33.49 -4.80
N ASP A 14 16.65 -34.37 -5.63
CA ASP A 14 16.94 -34.38 -7.07
C ASP A 14 15.70 -34.84 -7.83
N GLY A 15 15.06 -33.90 -8.50
CA GLY A 15 13.75 -34.10 -9.13
C GLY A 15 13.44 -33.00 -10.12
N THR A 16 14.28 -32.90 -11.15
CA THR A 16 14.07 -32.09 -12.36
C THR A 16 12.77 -32.49 -13.04
N ALA A 17 11.65 -31.90 -12.65
CA ALA A 17 10.39 -32.00 -13.38
C ALA A 17 10.16 -30.68 -14.11
N ALA A 18 10.46 -30.72 -15.41
CA ALA A 18 10.04 -29.75 -16.40
C ALA A 18 8.51 -29.62 -16.41
N SER A 19 7.96 -28.79 -15.52
CA SER A 19 6.55 -28.48 -15.50
C SER A 19 6.27 -27.39 -16.54
N ALA A 20 5.73 -27.86 -17.65
CA ALA A 20 5.07 -27.16 -18.74
C ALA A 20 4.73 -25.69 -18.43
N ARG A 21 5.54 -24.77 -18.98
CA ARG A 21 5.14 -23.38 -19.20
C ARG A 21 4.02 -23.38 -20.24
N THR A 22 2.78 -23.46 -19.78
CA THR A 22 1.61 -23.22 -20.62
C THR A 22 1.70 -21.81 -21.22
N PRO A 23 1.36 -21.64 -22.51
CA PRO A 23 1.46 -20.34 -23.17
C PRO A 23 0.38 -19.39 -22.62
N VAL A 24 0.81 -18.50 -21.71
CA VAL A 24 0.08 -17.31 -21.24
C VAL A 24 -0.04 -16.30 -22.39
N LYS A 25 -0.77 -16.63 -23.45
CA LYS A 25 -0.98 -15.74 -24.61
C LYS A 25 -2.46 -15.53 -24.99
N LYS A 26 -3.42 -16.12 -24.27
CA LYS A 26 -4.86 -15.99 -24.59
C LYS A 26 -5.66 -15.03 -23.69
N THR A 27 -5.07 -14.47 -22.63
CA THR A 27 -5.82 -13.68 -21.63
C THR A 27 -5.80 -12.15 -21.84
N LEU A 28 -5.13 -11.64 -22.88
CA LEU A 28 -4.93 -10.19 -23.09
C LEU A 28 -5.81 -9.59 -24.20
N GLN A 29 -6.91 -10.26 -24.58
CA GLN A 29 -7.95 -9.70 -25.46
C GLN A 29 -9.25 -9.39 -24.70
N TYR A 30 -9.17 -9.16 -23.38
CA TYR A 30 -10.25 -8.49 -22.63
C TYR A 30 -10.20 -6.98 -22.90
N ARG A 31 -10.37 -6.66 -24.18
CA ARG A 31 -10.37 -5.32 -24.77
C ARG A 31 -11.54 -4.55 -24.16
N ARG A 32 -11.29 -3.70 -23.16
CA ARG A 32 -12.19 -2.67 -22.57
C ARG A 32 -13.61 -2.68 -23.15
N LYS A 33 -14.39 -3.72 -22.87
CA LYS A 33 -15.83 -3.62 -23.06
C LYS A 33 -16.27 -2.75 -21.89
N GLN A 34 -16.80 -1.57 -22.20
CA GLN A 34 -17.49 -0.79 -21.18
C GLN A 34 -18.64 -1.67 -20.71
N LEU A 35 -18.51 -2.30 -19.53
CA LEU A 35 -19.62 -3.03 -18.93
C LEU A 35 -20.73 -2.00 -18.69
N SER A 36 -21.85 -2.16 -19.38
CA SER A 36 -23.02 -1.35 -19.13
C SER A 36 -23.83 -1.98 -18.01
N TRP A 37 -24.64 -1.18 -17.31
CA TRP A 37 -25.53 -1.68 -16.25
C TRP A 37 -26.47 -2.80 -16.73
N ALA A 38 -26.81 -2.79 -18.02
CA ALA A 38 -27.68 -3.79 -18.64
C ALA A 38 -27.02 -5.18 -18.78
N ASP A 39 -25.69 -5.23 -18.82
CA ASP A 39 -24.92 -6.47 -18.99
C ASP A 39 -24.70 -7.22 -17.67
N LEU A 40 -25.05 -6.62 -16.53
CA LEU A 40 -24.94 -7.25 -15.21
C LEU A 40 -26.13 -8.18 -14.98
N SER A 41 -25.86 -9.33 -14.36
CA SER A 41 -26.89 -10.20 -13.77
C SER A 41 -27.62 -9.47 -12.64
N GLU A 42 -28.85 -9.89 -12.34
CA GLU A 42 -29.63 -9.34 -11.21
C GLU A 42 -28.89 -9.50 -9.88
N THR A 43 -28.20 -10.62 -9.68
CA THR A 43 -27.36 -10.86 -8.49
C THR A 43 -26.18 -9.89 -8.38
N GLU A 44 -25.52 -9.56 -9.50
CA GLU A 44 -24.45 -8.55 -9.49
C GLU A 44 -25.01 -7.15 -9.19
N LYS A 45 -26.18 -6.81 -9.76
CA LYS A 45 -26.85 -5.54 -9.49
C LYS A 45 -27.21 -5.40 -8.02
N GLU A 46 -27.78 -6.43 -7.41
CA GLU A 46 -28.13 -6.44 -5.98
C GLU A 46 -26.90 -6.21 -5.10
N VAL A 47 -25.79 -6.87 -5.38
CA VAL A 47 -24.54 -6.68 -4.63
C VAL A 47 -23.99 -5.26 -4.83
N VAL A 48 -24.01 -4.73 -6.06
CA VAL A 48 -23.57 -3.35 -6.31
C VAL A 48 -24.47 -2.33 -5.61
N ILE A 49 -25.79 -2.53 -5.60
CA ILE A 49 -26.75 -1.67 -4.90
C ILE A 49 -26.51 -1.73 -3.39
N SER A 50 -26.37 -2.93 -2.82
CA SER A 50 -26.07 -3.12 -1.39
C SER A 50 -24.76 -2.44 -1.00
N CYS A 51 -23.75 -2.54 -1.86
CA CYS A 51 -22.48 -1.84 -1.72
C CYS A 51 -22.62 -0.32 -1.78
N GLY A 52 -23.42 0.19 -2.71
CA GLY A 52 -23.76 1.62 -2.79
C GLY A 52 -24.47 2.12 -1.55
N GLN A 53 -25.41 1.36 -0.99
CA GLN A 53 -26.11 1.70 0.24
C GLN A 53 -25.16 1.73 1.44
N ASN A 54 -24.27 0.75 1.58
CA ASN A 54 -23.25 0.73 2.64
C ASN A 54 -22.25 1.88 2.49
N ALA A 55 -21.82 2.20 1.27
CA ALA A 55 -20.95 3.34 0.98
C ALA A 55 -21.65 4.67 1.33
N ALA A 56 -22.94 4.80 1.02
CA ALA A 56 -23.74 5.97 1.35
C ALA A 56 -23.91 6.15 2.86
N LEU A 57 -24.23 5.07 3.59
CA LEU A 57 -24.31 5.07 5.06
C LEU A 57 -22.99 5.51 5.69
N ARG A 58 -21.86 5.00 5.20
CA ARG A 58 -20.53 5.42 5.67
C ARG A 58 -20.19 6.86 5.27
N GLY A 59 -20.60 7.29 4.08
CA GLY A 59 -20.45 8.66 3.60
C GLY A 59 -21.24 9.67 4.45
N MET A 60 -22.41 9.28 4.97
CA MET A 60 -23.21 10.13 5.84
C MET A 60 -22.49 10.53 7.14
N PHE A 61 -21.52 9.75 7.63
CA PHE A 61 -20.67 10.16 8.76
C PHE A 61 -19.77 11.35 8.41
N GLY A 62 -19.28 11.41 7.17
CA GLY A 62 -18.52 12.57 6.67
C GLY A 62 -19.39 13.82 6.57
N LEU A 63 -20.63 13.66 6.10
CA LEU A 63 -21.62 14.76 6.04
C LEU A 63 -22.03 15.27 7.43
N THR A 64 -22.31 14.39 8.37
CA THR A 64 -22.69 14.78 9.74
C THR A 64 -21.54 15.44 10.49
N ALA A 65 -20.30 14.98 10.31
CA ALA A 65 -19.13 15.64 10.88
C ALA A 65 -18.91 17.05 10.28
N GLY A 66 -19.11 17.18 8.96
CA GLY A 66 -19.09 18.47 8.26
C GLY A 66 -20.15 19.45 8.76
N LEU A 67 -21.39 18.99 8.91
CA LEU A 67 -22.50 19.79 9.41
C LEU A 67 -22.28 20.24 10.86
N THR A 68 -21.75 19.35 11.70
CA THR A 68 -21.39 19.66 13.10
C THR A 68 -20.28 20.71 13.16
N GLY A 69 -19.26 20.59 12.31
CA GLY A 69 -18.18 21.58 12.20
C GLY A 69 -18.67 22.95 11.71
N LEU A 70 -19.62 22.97 10.78
CA LEU A 70 -20.26 24.19 10.30
C LEU A 70 -21.07 24.88 11.40
N LEU A 71 -21.89 24.12 12.13
CA LEU A 71 -22.67 24.61 13.27
C LEU A 71 -21.76 25.15 14.37
N ALA A 72 -20.66 24.46 14.68
CA ALA A 72 -19.66 24.92 15.64
C ALA A 72 -18.98 26.23 15.17
N ALA A 73 -18.69 26.39 13.88
CA ALA A 73 -18.10 27.60 13.33
C ALA A 73 -19.06 28.81 13.37
N LEU A 74 -20.37 28.58 13.25
CA LEU A 74 -21.42 29.60 13.34
C LEU A 74 -21.81 29.93 14.79
N ALA A 75 -21.67 28.99 15.73
CA ALA A 75 -21.99 29.17 17.14
C ALA A 75 -21.01 30.09 17.90
N VAL A 76 -19.86 30.45 17.32
CA VAL A 76 -18.90 31.38 17.94
C VAL A 76 -19.42 32.82 17.85
N ARG A 77 -20.29 33.20 18.79
CA ARG A 77 -20.72 34.59 18.99
C ARG A 77 -19.67 35.36 19.79
N GLY A 78 -19.27 36.54 19.30
CA GLY A 78 -18.56 37.54 20.12
C GLY A 78 -17.12 37.88 19.74
N LYS A 79 -16.56 37.33 18.65
CA LYS A 79 -15.25 37.77 18.15
C LYS A 79 -15.37 38.30 16.71
N PRO A 80 -14.86 39.51 16.40
CA PRO A 80 -14.85 40.00 15.03
C PRO A 80 -13.97 39.09 14.19
N VAL A 81 -14.60 38.23 13.40
CA VAL A 81 -13.90 37.33 12.47
C VAL A 81 -13.64 38.10 11.19
N SER A 82 -12.37 38.27 10.82
CA SER A 82 -11.97 38.80 9.51
C SER A 82 -12.67 38.01 8.40
N GLN A 83 -13.14 38.67 7.34
CA GLN A 83 -13.76 38.00 6.18
C GLN A 83 -12.87 36.91 5.57
N TYR A 84 -11.54 37.07 5.67
CA TYR A 84 -10.57 36.05 5.26
C TYR A 84 -10.61 34.79 6.14
N SER A 85 -10.91 34.94 7.43
CA SER A 85 -11.07 33.81 8.36
C SER A 85 -12.40 33.06 8.15
N LEU A 86 -13.45 33.73 7.69
CA LEU A 86 -14.71 33.06 7.37
C LEU A 86 -14.52 32.11 6.16
N LYS A 87 -13.92 32.61 5.07
CA LYS A 87 -13.68 31.81 3.85
C LYS A 87 -12.84 30.57 4.13
N THR A 88 -11.77 30.70 4.92
CA THR A 88 -10.91 29.55 5.27
C THR A 88 -11.63 28.52 6.14
N ARG A 89 -12.50 28.94 7.06
CA ARG A 89 -13.33 28.03 7.86
C ARG A 89 -14.31 27.25 7.00
N PHE A 90 -15.02 27.91 6.08
CA PHE A 90 -15.93 27.23 5.15
C PHE A 90 -15.19 26.26 4.23
N MET A 91 -14.01 26.66 3.72
CA MET A 91 -13.19 25.81 2.86
C MET A 91 -12.66 24.59 3.60
N ALA A 92 -12.22 24.75 4.86
CA ALA A 92 -11.82 23.64 5.73
C ALA A 92 -12.98 22.68 6.02
N VAL A 93 -14.17 23.20 6.34
CA VAL A 93 -15.37 22.37 6.54
C VAL A 93 -15.73 21.62 5.26
N ALA A 94 -15.70 22.27 4.10
CA ALA A 94 -15.97 21.63 2.82
C ALA A 94 -14.96 20.50 2.54
N LEU A 95 -13.66 20.77 2.66
CA LEU A 95 -12.62 19.75 2.47
C LEU A 95 -12.77 18.57 3.43
N PHE A 96 -13.10 18.83 4.70
CA PHE A 96 -13.32 17.77 5.67
C PHE A 96 -14.58 16.95 5.35
N THR A 97 -15.64 17.61 4.88
CA THR A 97 -16.90 16.96 4.50
C THR A 97 -16.73 16.08 3.27
N PHE A 98 -16.20 16.65 2.17
CA PHE A 98 -15.98 15.91 0.93
C PHE A 98 -14.90 14.84 1.11
N GLY A 99 -13.80 15.16 1.77
CA GLY A 99 -12.73 14.21 2.09
C GLY A 99 -13.20 13.07 2.98
N GLY A 100 -13.93 13.38 4.05
CA GLY A 100 -14.50 12.38 4.96
C GLY A 100 -15.53 11.48 4.28
N THR A 101 -16.40 12.05 3.45
CA THR A 101 -17.40 11.29 2.67
C THR A 101 -16.72 10.36 1.67
N TYR A 102 -15.69 10.85 0.96
CA TYR A 102 -14.92 10.09 -0.02
C TYR A 102 -14.15 8.94 0.61
N ILE A 103 -13.41 9.21 1.70
CA ILE A 103 -12.67 8.17 2.44
C ILE A 103 -13.64 7.15 3.05
N GLY A 104 -14.76 7.62 3.62
CA GLY A 104 -15.81 6.77 4.17
C GLY A 104 -16.40 5.83 3.12
N ALA A 105 -16.72 6.34 1.93
CA ALA A 105 -17.23 5.54 0.81
C ALA A 105 -16.20 4.50 0.34
N ILE A 106 -14.94 4.90 0.13
CA ILE A 106 -13.89 3.99 -0.37
C ILE A 106 -13.52 2.93 0.65
N SER A 107 -13.62 3.21 1.94
CA SER A 107 -13.37 2.20 2.99
C SER A 107 -14.28 0.97 2.90
N SER A 108 -15.42 1.08 2.22
CA SER A 108 -16.35 -0.03 1.99
C SER A 108 -16.01 -0.88 0.76
N MET A 109 -15.21 -0.33 -0.16
CA MET A 109 -14.84 -1.02 -1.41
C MET A 109 -14.15 -2.36 -1.20
N PRO A 110 -13.24 -2.57 -0.23
CA PRO A 110 -12.57 -3.86 -0.07
C PRO A 110 -13.53 -5.00 0.28
N GLN A 111 -14.54 -4.74 1.11
CA GLN A 111 -15.55 -5.73 1.48
C GLN A 111 -16.43 -6.07 0.27
N CYS A 112 -16.84 -5.03 -0.45
CA CYS A 112 -17.64 -5.12 -1.67
C CYS A 112 -16.94 -5.82 -2.82
N ALA A 113 -15.65 -5.56 -2.98
CA ALA A 113 -14.83 -6.20 -4.00
C ALA A 113 -14.65 -7.69 -3.71
N ARG A 114 -14.56 -8.09 -2.43
CA ARG A 114 -14.51 -9.51 -2.04
C ARG A 114 -15.83 -10.22 -2.28
N THR A 115 -16.97 -9.62 -1.95
CA THR A 115 -18.28 -10.22 -2.25
C THR A 115 -18.52 -10.32 -3.75
N LEU A 116 -18.12 -9.30 -4.53
CA LEU A 116 -18.16 -9.34 -5.99
C LEU A 116 -17.24 -10.41 -6.59
N ALA A 117 -16.03 -10.56 -6.05
CA ALA A 117 -15.07 -11.58 -6.50
C ALA A 117 -15.50 -13.01 -6.12
N ALA A 118 -16.36 -13.16 -5.11
CA ALA A 118 -16.86 -14.46 -4.65
C ALA A 118 -18.05 -14.99 -5.45
N LEU A 119 -18.65 -14.17 -6.35
CA LEU A 119 -19.74 -14.62 -7.22
C LEU A 119 -19.20 -15.58 -8.29
N PRO A 120 -19.66 -16.85 -8.33
CA PRO A 120 -19.31 -17.78 -9.41
C PRO A 120 -19.89 -17.26 -10.75
N ASP A 121 -19.13 -17.43 -11.83
CA ASP A 121 -19.50 -17.07 -13.22
C ASP A 121 -19.78 -15.59 -13.50
N SER A 122 -19.40 -14.69 -12.59
CA SER A 122 -19.53 -13.24 -12.79
C SER A 122 -18.39 -12.68 -13.67
N MET A 123 -18.76 -12.07 -14.80
CA MET A 123 -17.85 -11.29 -15.64
C MET A 123 -17.24 -10.11 -14.86
N LEU A 124 -18.03 -9.50 -13.97
CA LEU A 124 -17.59 -8.42 -13.10
C LEU A 124 -16.57 -8.92 -12.05
N GLY A 125 -16.84 -10.05 -11.39
CA GLY A 125 -15.96 -10.68 -10.41
C GLY A 125 -14.61 -11.09 -10.99
N THR A 126 -14.59 -11.61 -12.22
CA THR A 126 -13.35 -11.92 -12.95
C THR A 126 -12.53 -10.65 -13.22
N SER A 127 -13.19 -9.59 -13.71
CA SER A 127 -12.52 -8.31 -13.98
C SER A 127 -11.97 -7.64 -12.71
N ILE A 128 -12.70 -7.73 -11.60
CA ILE A 128 -12.30 -7.20 -10.29
C ILE A 128 -11.11 -7.99 -9.75
N THR A 129 -11.12 -9.31 -9.86
CA THR A 129 -10.00 -10.16 -9.42
C THR A 129 -8.71 -9.83 -10.17
N VAL A 130 -8.80 -9.64 -11.49
CA VAL A 130 -7.67 -9.20 -12.33
C VAL A 130 -7.20 -7.80 -11.91
N ALA A 131 -8.11 -6.84 -11.76
CA ALA A 131 -7.77 -5.48 -11.36
C ALA A 131 -7.13 -5.40 -9.97
N ILE A 132 -7.62 -6.20 -9.01
CA ILE A 132 -7.02 -6.32 -7.67
C ILE A 132 -5.61 -6.92 -7.78
N GLY A 133 -5.43 -7.96 -8.60
CA GLY A 133 -4.13 -8.56 -8.86
C GLY A 133 -3.13 -7.56 -9.46
N GLU A 134 -3.54 -6.79 -10.46
CA GLU A 134 -2.72 -5.74 -11.09
C GLU A 134 -2.38 -4.61 -10.12
N TRP A 135 -3.34 -4.20 -9.29
CA TRP A 135 -3.11 -3.14 -8.32
C TRP A 135 -2.13 -3.56 -7.23
N ASN A 136 -2.27 -4.79 -6.73
CA ASN A 136 -1.41 -5.33 -5.68
C ASN A 136 0.02 -5.55 -6.21
N THR A 137 0.18 -6.06 -7.43
CA THR A 137 1.51 -6.22 -8.06
C THR A 137 2.20 -4.88 -8.33
N THR A 138 1.45 -3.85 -8.71
CA THR A 138 2.03 -2.50 -8.93
C THR A 138 2.48 -1.86 -7.62
N LYS A 139 1.64 -1.90 -6.58
CA LYS A 139 1.97 -1.40 -5.24
C LYS A 139 3.18 -2.11 -4.65
N MET A 140 3.23 -3.44 -4.79
CA MET A 140 4.37 -4.25 -4.34
C MET A 140 5.64 -3.92 -5.09
N ARG A 141 5.57 -3.69 -6.42
CA ARG A 141 6.73 -3.30 -7.22
C ARG A 141 7.28 -1.94 -6.78
N GLU A 142 6.41 -0.96 -6.51
CA GLU A 142 6.83 0.35 -6.02
C GLU A 142 7.47 0.26 -4.63
N ALA A 143 6.83 -0.46 -3.70
CA ALA A 143 7.37 -0.69 -2.36
C ALA A 143 8.74 -1.39 -2.40
N TYR A 144 8.86 -2.43 -3.22
CA TYR A 144 10.11 -3.16 -3.42
C TYR A 144 11.21 -2.29 -4.03
N SER A 145 10.88 -1.44 -5.00
CA SER A 145 11.86 -0.51 -5.60
C SER A 145 12.39 0.52 -4.60
N LYS A 146 11.52 1.07 -3.73
CA LYS A 146 11.92 1.98 -2.65
C LYS A 146 12.81 1.29 -1.64
N GLN A 147 12.45 0.06 -1.24
CA GLN A 147 13.27 -0.73 -0.33
C GLN A 147 14.64 -1.02 -0.93
N LYS A 148 14.71 -1.40 -2.21
CA LYS A 148 15.98 -1.64 -2.91
C LYS A 148 16.85 -0.37 -2.96
N ALA A 149 16.26 0.79 -3.23
CA ALA A 149 16.99 2.06 -3.21
C ALA A 149 17.57 2.40 -1.84
N LEU A 150 16.82 2.15 -0.76
CA LEU A 150 17.30 2.37 0.62
C LEU A 150 18.44 1.43 1.01
N VAL A 151 18.37 0.16 0.60
CA VAL A 151 19.45 -0.80 0.85
C VAL A 151 20.71 -0.37 0.10
N GLN A 152 20.57 0.04 -1.17
CA GLN A 152 21.70 0.50 -1.97
C GLN A 152 22.32 1.78 -1.40
N ASP A 153 21.52 2.74 -0.96
CA ASP A 153 22.01 3.95 -0.29
C ASP A 153 22.83 3.61 0.97
N ARG A 154 22.31 2.68 1.80
CA ARG A 154 23.01 2.22 3.00
C ARG A 154 24.34 1.55 2.67
N GLU A 155 24.39 0.71 1.65
CA GLU A 155 25.63 0.07 1.18
C GLU A 155 26.65 1.11 0.71
N THR A 156 26.22 2.14 -0.01
CA THR A 156 27.13 3.23 -0.44
C THR A 156 27.67 4.03 0.74
N GLN A 157 26.85 4.30 1.76
CA GLN A 157 27.32 4.98 2.98
C GLN A 157 28.33 4.12 3.75
N ILE A 158 28.11 2.81 3.85
CA ILE A 158 29.07 1.90 4.49
C ILE A 158 30.40 1.93 3.74
N ALA A 159 30.38 1.83 2.41
CA ALA A 159 31.59 1.88 1.59
C ALA A 159 32.35 3.22 1.73
N LEU A 160 31.62 4.35 1.77
CA LEU A 160 32.21 5.68 2.00
C LEU A 160 32.86 5.77 3.39
N ASN A 161 32.19 5.30 4.43
CA ASN A 161 32.72 5.30 5.80
C ASN A 161 33.95 4.39 5.93
N GLU A 162 33.95 3.24 5.28
CA GLU A 162 35.11 2.35 5.24
C GLU A 162 36.29 2.98 4.50
N ALA A 163 36.06 3.67 3.38
CA ALA A 163 37.09 4.38 2.65
C ALA A 163 37.70 5.53 3.48
N ALA A 164 36.85 6.33 4.14
CA ALA A 164 37.29 7.41 5.03
C ALA A 164 38.12 6.86 6.21
N ARG A 165 37.68 5.75 6.81
CA ARG A 165 38.43 5.10 7.90
C ARG A 165 39.79 4.59 7.46
N LYS A 166 39.92 4.05 6.25
CA LYS A 166 41.23 3.64 5.69
C LYS A 166 42.17 4.83 5.51
N GLN A 167 41.68 5.93 4.95
CA GLN A 167 42.48 7.15 4.79
C GLN A 167 42.97 7.69 6.14
N GLN A 168 42.13 7.62 7.17
CA GLN A 168 42.52 8.07 8.51
C GLN A 168 43.60 7.18 9.13
N ILE A 169 43.50 5.85 8.99
CA ILE A 169 44.54 4.92 9.45
C ILE A 169 45.88 5.19 8.72
N GLU A 170 45.85 5.45 7.42
CA GLU A 170 47.05 5.79 6.65
C GLU A 170 47.67 7.12 7.09
N ALA A 171 46.85 8.14 7.37
CA ALA A 171 47.31 9.42 7.90
C ALA A 171 47.93 9.29 9.31
N ASP A 172 47.29 8.52 10.19
CA ASP A 172 47.79 8.25 11.55
C ASP A 172 49.13 7.49 11.48
N ALA A 173 49.26 6.51 10.59
CA ALA A 173 50.51 5.77 10.37
C ALA A 173 51.66 6.65 9.85
N GLN A 174 51.37 7.64 8.99
CA GLN A 174 52.37 8.61 8.52
C GLN A 174 52.79 9.61 9.61
N SER A 175 51.89 9.92 10.54
CA SER A 175 52.18 10.84 11.66
C SER A 175 53.01 10.20 12.78
N TRP A 176 53.06 8.86 12.83
CA TRP A 176 53.82 8.14 13.84
C TRP A 176 55.32 8.19 13.56
N VAL A 177 56.03 9.09 14.24
CA VAL A 177 57.49 9.10 14.27
C VAL A 177 57.93 8.20 15.44
N PRO A 178 58.63 7.08 15.20
CA PRO A 178 59.17 6.28 16.28
C PRO A 178 60.15 7.13 17.10
N ASP A 179 59.91 7.21 18.41
CA ASP A 179 60.87 7.81 19.34
C ASP A 179 62.23 7.12 19.16
N ALA A 180 63.23 7.91 18.77
CA ALA A 180 64.58 7.39 18.60
C ALA A 180 65.03 6.72 19.91
N PRO A 181 65.62 5.51 19.84
CA PRO A 181 66.06 4.80 21.03
C PRO A 181 67.06 5.68 21.80
N ARG A 182 66.77 5.99 23.06
CA ARG A 182 67.73 6.67 23.94
C ARG A 182 68.89 5.71 24.21
N GLU A 183 70.05 6.03 23.65
CA GLU A 183 71.31 5.40 24.02
C GLU A 183 71.51 5.57 25.54
N LYS A 184 71.78 4.46 26.23
CA LYS A 184 72.10 4.39 27.65
C LYS A 184 73.59 4.34 27.85
#